data_AF-A0AAE0F933-F1
#
_entry.id   AF-A0AAE0F933-F1
#
_cell.length_a   1.000
_cell.length_b   1.000
_cell.length_c   1.000
_cell.angle_alpha   90.00
_cell.angle_beta   90.00
_cell.angle_gamma   90.00
#
_symmetry.space_group_name_H-M   'P 1'
#
loop_
_entity.id
_entity.type
_entity.pdbx_description
1 polymer ?
#
loop_
_entity_poly.entity_id
_entity_poly.type
_entity_poly.pdbx_seq_one_letter_code
_entity_poly.pdbx_strand_id
1 'polypeptide(L)'
;MTAESSSGMGAQGLESSFWYQAAQNGEEKLKKMNAELWSQRCLCRVCKRQADQPRKKYKEAKDDAGLALVWESLTHFLLPELISSLIPPDPHVAPFACLAEQRTRAIAWEAALAVACLFRPPVKMLEELLEKAESERAAAADKQLEEMAIEDMYPASRETHYDCAMQRFANASIPTAALDPIIEFLAFHKEFLPTVLHVGEGEYERLQFASMLDGATLLQCSCICSNLPVVKCLLAQGANPCQWSHSGEQALEMVPPCYEPKAMHGGLSKPAVCFCVSERGSEVHDCQSQEVVRELQRAVLQGQGILDLVTWLCALFMVVLSLCGQRLRWIYWTTLTASADLDSAPIPPPRRSPRRHVRQMVACRINQLRLEVRGGVSGWRREKAAIESAASETGPFAPKADSIGEVGRKRKQLLAKFLHQSAAE
;
A
#
# COMPACT_ATOMS: atom_id res chain seq x y z
N MET A 1 35.27 -54.94 24.86
CA MET A 1 35.25 -53.90 23.81
C MET A 1 33.90 -53.22 23.88
N THR A 2 33.81 -52.16 24.66
CA THR A 2 32.63 -51.30 24.79
C THR A 2 33.17 -49.88 24.72
N ALA A 3 32.85 -49.18 23.63
CA ALA A 3 33.20 -47.79 23.43
C ALA A 3 31.91 -46.98 23.48
N GLU A 4 31.82 -46.13 24.50
CA GLU A 4 30.81 -45.10 24.66
C GLU A 4 31.05 -43.98 23.64
N SER A 5 29.97 -43.44 23.09
CA SER A 5 29.98 -42.23 22.28
C SER A 5 29.19 -41.14 23.00
N SER A 6 29.92 -40.16 23.53
CA SER A 6 29.38 -38.93 24.10
C SER A 6 30.11 -37.74 23.49
N SER A 7 29.47 -37.01 22.57
CA SER A 7 29.79 -35.61 22.29
C SER A 7 28.82 -35.04 21.25
N GLY A 8 27.87 -34.22 21.70
CA GLY A 8 26.90 -33.57 20.82
C GLY A 8 26.00 -32.56 21.53
N MET A 9 26.49 -31.87 22.56
CA MET A 9 25.81 -30.73 23.18
C MET A 9 26.88 -29.67 23.46
N GLY A 10 26.93 -28.61 22.64
CA GLY A 10 27.95 -27.58 22.82
C GLY A 10 27.73 -26.28 22.04
N ALA A 11 26.96 -26.27 20.96
CA ALA A 11 26.80 -25.07 20.13
C ALA A 11 25.60 -24.19 20.52
N GLN A 12 24.46 -24.77 20.91
CA GLN A 12 23.22 -23.99 21.14
C GLN A 12 23.19 -23.17 22.44
N GLY A 13 24.06 -23.47 23.42
CA GLY A 13 24.10 -22.74 24.69
C GLY A 13 24.91 -21.44 24.66
N LEU A 14 25.79 -21.27 23.67
CA LEU A 14 26.69 -20.12 23.59
C LEU A 14 26.03 -18.90 22.93
N GLU A 15 25.18 -19.11 21.92
CA GLU A 15 24.49 -18.02 21.22
C GLU A 15 23.47 -17.30 22.13
N SER A 16 22.70 -18.03 22.94
CA SER A 16 21.74 -17.42 23.87
C SER A 16 22.40 -16.57 24.97
N SER A 17 23.64 -16.91 25.37
CA SER A 17 24.39 -16.18 26.39
C SER A 17 24.89 -14.82 25.89
N PHE A 18 25.25 -14.72 24.61
CA PHE A 18 25.77 -13.49 24.01
C PHE A 18 24.69 -12.42 23.89
N TRP A 19 23.47 -12.79 23.47
CA TRP A 19 22.34 -11.86 23.30
C TRP A 19 21.80 -11.36 24.63
N TYR A 20 21.76 -12.22 25.65
CA TYR A 20 21.41 -11.81 27.00
C TYR A 20 22.36 -10.73 27.52
N GLN A 21 23.65 -10.84 27.17
CA GLN A 21 24.69 -9.90 27.56
C GLN A 21 24.59 -8.57 26.77
N ALA A 22 24.26 -8.60 25.48
CA ALA A 22 24.01 -7.41 24.67
C ALA A 22 22.79 -6.62 25.18
N ALA A 23 21.70 -7.32 25.50
CA ALA A 23 20.49 -6.72 26.08
C ALA A 23 20.77 -6.12 27.48
N GLN A 24 21.51 -6.82 28.34
CA GLN A 24 21.92 -6.31 29.65
C GLN A 24 22.80 -5.05 29.54
N ASN A 25 23.75 -5.03 28.60
CA ASN A 25 24.60 -3.86 28.37
C ASN A 25 23.80 -2.65 27.89
N GLY A 26 22.79 -2.86 27.04
CA GLY A 26 21.84 -1.83 26.63
C GLY A 26 21.01 -1.30 27.81
N GLU A 27 20.50 -2.19 28.64
CA GLU A 27 19.71 -1.85 29.82
C GLU A 27 20.52 -1.06 30.87
N GLU A 28 21.79 -1.43 31.10
CA GLU A 28 22.68 -0.76 32.04
C GLU A 28 23.05 0.66 31.56
N LYS A 29 23.24 0.83 30.24
CA LYS A 29 23.48 2.15 29.62
C LYS A 29 22.25 3.06 29.75
N LEU A 30 21.04 2.52 29.55
CA LEU A 30 19.78 3.23 29.77
C LEU A 30 19.60 3.60 31.25
N LYS A 31 19.94 2.71 32.19
CA LYS A 31 19.90 2.99 33.64
C LYS A 31 20.83 4.16 34.02
N LYS A 32 22.05 4.21 33.47
CA LYS A 32 23.00 5.32 33.70
C LYS A 32 22.47 6.65 33.16
N MET A 33 21.93 6.68 31.92
CA MET A 33 21.32 7.90 31.36
C MET A 33 20.11 8.37 32.16
N ASN A 34 19.29 7.44 32.66
CA ASN A 34 18.14 7.76 33.49
C ASN A 34 18.59 8.34 34.85
N ALA A 35 19.63 7.79 35.48
CA ALA A 35 20.20 8.34 36.71
C ALA A 35 20.74 9.77 36.51
N GLU A 36 21.42 10.06 35.40
CA GLU A 36 21.86 11.41 35.04
C GLU A 36 20.67 12.38 34.85
N LEU A 37 19.62 11.94 34.14
CA LEU A 37 18.39 12.73 33.94
C LEU A 37 17.67 13.05 35.26
N TRP A 38 17.71 12.14 36.23
CA TRP A 38 17.13 12.38 37.56
C TRP A 38 17.95 13.35 38.42
N SER A 39 19.28 13.39 38.23
CA SER A 39 20.16 14.33 38.94
C SER A 39 19.93 15.80 38.52
N GLN A 40 19.39 16.05 37.33
CA GLN A 40 19.18 17.40 36.78
C GLN A 40 17.82 18.03 37.15
N ARG A 41 17.02 17.39 38.01
CA ARG A 41 15.60 17.71 38.24
C ARG A 41 15.32 18.95 39.11
N CYS A 42 16.33 19.74 39.47
CA CYS A 42 16.21 20.87 40.42
C CYS A 42 16.26 22.29 39.83
N LEU A 43 15.97 22.50 38.53
CA LEU A 43 16.21 23.84 37.92
C LEU A 43 15.00 24.51 37.23
N CYS A 44 15.03 25.85 37.33
CA CYS A 44 14.07 26.89 36.90
C CYS A 44 13.56 26.76 35.44
N ARG A 45 12.48 27.48 35.08
CA ARG A 45 11.80 27.45 33.76
C ARG A 45 12.73 27.59 32.53
N VAL A 46 13.88 28.27 32.65
CA VAL A 46 14.89 28.36 31.57
C VAL A 46 15.61 27.02 31.35
N CYS A 47 15.79 26.23 32.41
CA CYS A 47 16.37 24.90 32.36
C CYS A 47 15.38 23.83 31.87
N LYS A 48 14.08 24.14 31.73
CA LYS A 48 13.10 23.21 31.17
C LYS A 48 13.43 22.87 29.71
N ARG A 49 13.77 23.88 28.89
CA ARG A 49 14.22 23.67 27.50
C ARG A 49 15.55 22.90 27.41
N GLN A 50 16.45 23.07 28.38
CA GLN A 50 17.71 22.30 28.45
C GLN A 50 17.51 20.87 28.99
N ALA A 51 16.49 20.63 29.83
CA ALA A 51 16.12 19.29 30.30
C ALA A 51 15.30 18.49 29.26
N ASP A 52 14.63 19.18 28.33
CA ASP A 52 13.91 18.53 27.23
C ASP A 52 14.87 17.95 26.17
N GLN A 53 16.07 18.54 25.97
CA GLN A 53 17.09 17.98 25.07
C GLN A 53 17.60 16.58 25.46
N PRO A 54 18.05 16.31 26.70
CA PRO A 54 18.52 14.98 27.08
C PRO A 54 17.37 13.97 27.18
N ARG A 55 16.13 14.40 27.46
CA ARG A 55 14.94 13.52 27.35
C ARG A 55 14.65 13.13 25.91
N LYS A 56 14.76 14.08 24.98
CA LYS A 56 14.63 13.81 23.54
C LYS A 56 15.72 12.84 23.08
N LYS A 57 16.98 13.07 23.45
CA LYS A 57 18.10 12.16 23.16
C LYS A 57 17.95 10.77 23.80
N TYR A 58 17.42 10.68 25.02
CA TYR A 58 17.16 9.39 25.68
C TYR A 58 16.03 8.62 24.98
N LYS A 59 14.98 9.33 24.55
CA LYS A 59 13.88 8.72 23.80
C LYS A 59 14.37 8.24 22.43
N GLU A 60 15.10 9.08 21.69
CA GLU A 60 15.75 8.70 20.43
C GLU A 60 16.66 7.47 20.62
N ALA A 61 17.53 7.46 21.64
CA ALA A 61 18.41 6.32 21.89
C ALA A 61 17.68 5.03 22.32
N LYS A 62 16.56 5.14 23.04
CA LYS A 62 15.71 4.00 23.41
C LYS A 62 14.97 3.47 22.18
N ASP A 63 14.45 4.37 21.36
CA ASP A 63 13.75 4.04 20.13
C ASP A 63 14.74 3.37 19.16
N ASP A 64 15.96 3.91 18.99
CA ASP A 64 17.04 3.32 18.19
C ASP A 64 17.45 1.92 18.67
N ALA A 65 17.58 1.72 19.98
CA ALA A 65 17.93 0.41 20.56
C ALA A 65 16.81 -0.62 20.38
N GLY A 66 15.54 -0.21 20.54
CA GLY A 66 14.40 -1.07 20.27
C GLY A 66 14.31 -1.44 18.79
N LEU A 67 14.63 -0.49 17.90
CA LEU A 67 14.60 -0.69 16.46
C LEU A 67 15.73 -1.60 15.98
N ALA A 68 16.91 -1.52 16.60
CA ALA A 68 18.00 -2.47 16.39
C ALA A 68 17.62 -3.90 16.84
N LEU A 69 16.91 -4.03 17.96
CA LEU A 69 16.40 -5.35 18.38
C LEU A 69 15.39 -5.91 17.38
N VAL A 70 14.42 -5.08 16.94
CA VAL A 70 13.44 -5.48 15.91
C VAL A 70 14.14 -5.85 14.61
N TRP A 71 15.22 -5.16 14.25
CA TRP A 71 16.04 -5.49 13.08
C TRP A 71 16.70 -6.86 13.18
N GLU A 72 17.35 -7.14 14.30
CA GLU A 72 17.97 -8.44 14.55
C GLU A 72 16.90 -9.53 14.55
N SER A 73 15.72 -9.27 15.16
CA SER A 73 14.58 -10.18 15.13
C SER A 73 14.06 -10.43 13.71
N LEU A 74 13.92 -9.40 12.89
CA LEU A 74 13.48 -9.52 11.49
C LEU A 74 14.45 -10.36 10.67
N THR A 75 15.75 -10.08 10.78
CA THR A 75 16.78 -10.68 9.93
C THR A 75 17.21 -12.08 10.38
N HIS A 76 17.22 -12.34 11.69
CA HIS A 76 17.68 -13.62 12.25
C HIS A 76 16.56 -14.59 12.63
N PHE A 77 15.31 -14.12 12.78
CA PHE A 77 14.19 -14.99 13.14
C PHE A 77 13.12 -15.01 12.06
N LEU A 78 12.49 -13.86 11.76
CA LEU A 78 11.36 -13.83 10.83
C LEU A 78 11.77 -14.26 9.42
N LEU A 79 12.87 -13.72 8.90
CA LEU A 79 13.28 -14.02 7.53
C LEU A 79 13.64 -15.50 7.34
N PRO A 80 14.45 -16.16 8.20
CA PRO A 80 14.67 -17.60 8.11
C PRO A 80 13.40 -18.43 8.26
N GLU A 81 12.48 -18.03 9.13
CA GLU A 81 11.22 -18.74 9.35
C GLU A 81 10.27 -18.61 8.16
N LEU A 82 10.16 -17.42 7.56
CA LEU A 82 9.46 -17.18 6.30
C LEU A 82 10.06 -18.01 5.16
N ILE A 83 11.39 -18.03 5.03
CA ILE A 83 12.04 -18.85 4.00
C ILE A 83 11.71 -20.33 4.23
N SER A 84 11.77 -20.80 5.48
CA SER A 84 11.50 -22.20 5.83
C SER A 84 10.04 -22.60 5.62
N SER A 85 9.08 -21.70 5.87
CA SER A 85 7.65 -21.98 5.70
C SER A 85 7.20 -21.91 4.24
N LEU A 86 7.84 -21.08 3.43
CA LEU A 86 7.53 -20.90 2.03
C LEU A 86 8.24 -21.92 1.11
N ILE A 87 9.30 -22.59 1.56
CA ILE A 87 9.94 -23.69 0.83
C ILE A 87 9.18 -24.99 1.14
N PRO A 88 8.53 -25.63 0.16
CA PRO A 88 7.88 -26.91 0.41
C PRO A 88 8.92 -27.96 0.82
N PRO A 89 8.65 -28.80 1.83
CA PRO A 89 9.63 -29.71 2.44
C PRO A 89 9.99 -30.92 1.58
N ASP A 90 9.53 -31.02 0.33
CA ASP A 90 9.65 -32.24 -0.47
C ASP A 90 10.88 -32.21 -1.40
N PRO A 91 12.01 -32.86 -1.04
CA PRO A 91 13.25 -32.81 -1.82
C PRO A 91 13.17 -33.58 -3.14
N HIS A 92 12.07 -34.29 -3.39
CA HIS A 92 11.91 -35.15 -4.57
C HIS A 92 11.29 -34.43 -5.79
N VAL A 93 10.83 -33.19 -5.63
CA VAL A 93 10.26 -32.40 -6.74
C VAL A 93 11.34 -31.54 -7.42
N ALA A 94 12.05 -32.19 -8.34
CA ALA A 94 12.54 -31.63 -9.61
C ALA A 94 13.72 -30.61 -9.62
N PRO A 95 14.47 -30.54 -10.75
CA PRO A 95 15.60 -29.63 -11.01
C PRO A 95 15.34 -28.12 -10.82
N PHE A 96 14.11 -27.72 -10.51
CA PHE A 96 13.73 -26.33 -10.23
C PHE A 96 13.81 -25.95 -8.75
N ALA A 97 14.25 -26.85 -7.86
CA ALA A 97 14.36 -26.59 -6.43
C ALA A 97 15.15 -25.32 -6.11
N CYS A 98 16.22 -25.04 -6.88
CA CYS A 98 17.01 -23.84 -6.66
C CYS A 98 16.31 -22.54 -7.10
N LEU A 99 15.55 -22.58 -8.20
CA LEU A 99 14.73 -21.44 -8.63
C LEU A 99 13.55 -21.19 -7.68
N ALA A 100 12.94 -22.26 -7.17
CA ALA A 100 11.91 -22.16 -6.15
C ALA A 100 12.47 -21.52 -4.88
N GLU A 101 13.64 -21.97 -4.41
CA GLU A 101 14.31 -21.40 -3.24
C GLU A 101 14.58 -19.90 -3.41
N GLN A 102 15.13 -19.47 -4.55
CA GLN A 102 15.42 -18.05 -4.79
C GLN A 102 14.15 -17.18 -4.89
N ARG A 103 13.10 -17.68 -5.55
CA ARG A 103 11.79 -16.99 -5.57
C ARG A 103 11.21 -16.88 -4.17
N THR A 104 11.32 -17.94 -3.38
CA THR A 104 10.88 -17.95 -1.99
C THR A 104 11.66 -16.95 -1.15
N ARG A 105 12.98 -16.84 -1.32
CA ARG A 105 13.78 -15.81 -0.64
C ARG A 105 13.33 -14.40 -1.00
N ALA A 106 13.08 -14.12 -2.29
CA ALA A 106 12.57 -12.82 -2.71
C ALA A 106 11.22 -12.49 -2.04
N ILE A 107 10.30 -13.47 -2.01
CA ILE A 107 9.01 -13.34 -1.33
C ILE A 107 9.19 -13.10 0.19
N ALA A 108 10.08 -13.84 0.84
CA ALA A 108 10.38 -13.67 2.26
C ALA A 108 10.93 -12.27 2.55
N TRP A 109 11.77 -11.72 1.67
CA TRP A 109 12.26 -10.34 1.77
C TRP A 109 11.13 -9.31 1.61
N GLU A 110 10.19 -9.52 0.69
CA GLU A 110 9.02 -8.65 0.55
C GLU A 110 8.15 -8.64 1.81
N ALA A 111 7.90 -9.82 2.37
CA ALA A 111 7.20 -9.98 3.63
C ALA A 111 7.94 -9.29 4.79
N ALA A 112 9.26 -9.49 4.90
CA ALA A 112 10.08 -8.83 5.92
C ALA A 112 10.08 -7.29 5.77
N LEU A 113 10.15 -6.77 4.54
CA LEU A 113 10.03 -5.34 4.23
C LEU A 113 8.66 -4.79 4.65
N ALA A 114 7.58 -5.54 4.39
CA ALA A 114 6.24 -5.14 4.78
C ALA A 114 6.11 -5.05 6.30
N VAL A 115 6.64 -6.03 7.02
CA VAL A 115 6.70 -6.02 8.48
C VAL A 115 7.56 -4.86 8.98
N ALA A 116 8.73 -4.63 8.38
CA ALA A 116 9.58 -3.51 8.73
C ALA A 116 8.81 -2.18 8.63
N CYS A 117 8.05 -1.96 7.55
CA CYS A 117 7.19 -0.78 7.38
C CYS A 117 6.18 -0.59 8.52
N LEU A 118 5.69 -1.67 9.13
CA LEU A 118 4.75 -1.61 10.26
C LEU A 118 5.41 -1.11 11.56
N PHE A 119 6.73 -1.29 11.72
CA PHE A 119 7.51 -0.84 12.88
C PHE A 119 8.05 0.59 12.76
N ARG A 120 7.66 1.33 11.71
CA ARG A 120 8.14 2.70 11.44
C ARG A 120 9.67 2.82 11.41
N PRO A 121 10.35 2.11 10.48
CA PRO A 121 11.79 2.10 10.45
C PRO A 121 12.32 3.48 10.01
N PRO A 122 13.54 3.87 10.43
CA PRO A 122 14.26 4.98 9.83
C PRO A 122 14.39 4.76 8.32
N VAL A 123 14.31 5.84 7.54
CA VAL A 123 14.37 5.76 6.07
C VAL A 123 15.63 5.05 5.59
N LYS A 124 16.79 5.34 6.20
CA LYS A 124 18.08 4.71 5.86
C LYS A 124 18.05 3.19 5.97
N MET A 125 17.41 2.68 7.03
CA MET A 125 17.29 1.24 7.25
C MET A 125 16.36 0.59 6.23
N LEU A 126 15.29 1.30 5.83
CA LEU A 126 14.43 0.83 4.75
C LEU A 126 15.17 0.83 3.40
N GLU A 127 15.97 1.85 3.11
CA GLU A 127 16.83 1.91 1.92
C GLU A 127 17.82 0.74 1.89
N GLU A 128 18.49 0.44 3.02
CA GLU A 128 19.39 -0.71 3.15
C GLU A 128 18.66 -2.05 2.92
N LEU A 129 17.43 -2.21 3.43
CA LEU A 129 16.61 -3.40 3.17
C LEU A 129 16.22 -3.53 1.71
N LEU A 130 15.80 -2.42 1.09
CA LEU A 130 15.42 -2.41 -0.32
C LEU A 130 16.60 -2.80 -1.20
N GLU A 131 17.78 -2.22 -0.95
CA GLU A 131 19.02 -2.55 -1.67
C GLU A 131 19.38 -4.04 -1.50
N LYS A 132 19.26 -4.58 -0.27
CA LYS A 132 19.54 -6.00 -0.02
C LYS A 132 18.53 -6.92 -0.71
N ALA A 133 17.24 -6.61 -0.63
CA ALA A 133 16.18 -7.37 -1.29
C ALA A 133 16.34 -7.34 -2.83
N GLU A 134 16.81 -6.21 -3.37
CA GLU A 134 17.16 -6.07 -4.79
C GLU A 134 18.34 -6.92 -5.19
N SER A 135 19.42 -6.92 -4.39
CA SER A 135 20.58 -7.75 -4.67
C SER A 135 20.22 -9.24 -4.74
N GLU A 136 19.34 -9.70 -3.86
CA GLU A 136 18.85 -11.09 -3.85
C GLU A 136 17.93 -11.41 -5.03
N ARG A 137 17.05 -10.47 -5.42
CA ARG A 137 16.23 -10.64 -6.63
C ARG A 137 17.06 -10.60 -7.90
N ALA A 138 18.07 -9.73 -7.98
CA ALA A 138 18.98 -9.67 -9.12
C ALA A 138 19.76 -10.97 -9.24
N ALA A 139 20.29 -11.50 -8.13
CA ALA A 139 20.94 -12.82 -8.09
C ALA A 139 19.98 -13.95 -8.51
N ALA A 140 18.70 -13.86 -8.13
CA ALA A 140 17.68 -14.81 -8.57
C ALA A 140 17.38 -14.72 -10.07
N ALA A 141 17.29 -13.50 -10.60
CA ALA A 141 17.03 -13.25 -12.01
C ALA A 141 18.20 -13.68 -12.89
N ASP A 142 19.45 -13.39 -12.50
CA ASP A 142 20.64 -13.82 -13.22
C ASP A 142 20.74 -15.35 -13.25
N LYS A 143 20.45 -16.03 -12.13
CA LYS A 143 20.42 -17.49 -12.12
C LYS A 143 19.30 -18.07 -12.98
N GLN A 144 18.11 -17.46 -12.95
CA GLN A 144 17.02 -17.84 -13.87
C GLN A 144 17.42 -17.61 -15.33
N LEU A 145 18.14 -16.53 -15.62
CA LEU A 145 18.66 -16.27 -16.95
C LEU A 145 19.70 -17.30 -17.34
N GLU A 146 20.64 -17.69 -16.47
CA GLU A 146 21.62 -18.75 -16.73
C GLU A 146 20.94 -20.10 -17.04
N GLU A 147 19.88 -20.46 -16.30
CA GLU A 147 19.12 -21.68 -16.55
C GLU A 147 18.29 -21.62 -17.84
N MET A 148 17.80 -20.43 -18.23
CA MET A 148 17.09 -20.21 -19.50
C MET A 148 18.03 -20.01 -20.69
N ALA A 149 19.25 -19.51 -20.49
CA ALA A 149 20.26 -19.20 -21.51
C ALA A 149 20.91 -20.44 -22.12
N ILE A 150 20.38 -21.63 -21.83
CA ILE A 150 20.47 -22.78 -22.73
C ILE A 150 19.80 -22.46 -24.09
N GLU A 151 18.94 -21.44 -24.19
CA GLU A 151 18.46 -20.87 -25.45
C GLU A 151 18.95 -19.42 -25.62
N ASP A 152 19.93 -19.26 -26.52
CA ASP A 152 20.53 -17.99 -26.96
C ASP A 152 19.47 -16.90 -27.26
N MET A 153 19.43 -15.79 -26.49
CA MET A 153 19.08 -14.45 -27.02
C MET A 153 19.28 -13.29 -26.01
N TYR A 154 20.14 -12.34 -26.42
CA TYR A 154 20.23 -10.89 -26.10
C TYR A 154 20.71 -10.37 -24.72
N PRO A 155 21.91 -9.71 -24.68
CA PRO A 155 22.42 -8.97 -23.51
C PRO A 155 21.97 -7.50 -23.38
N ALA A 156 21.10 -6.99 -24.25
CA ALA A 156 20.83 -5.54 -24.37
C ALA A 156 19.80 -4.95 -23.37
N SER A 157 19.15 -5.74 -22.49
CA SER A 157 18.06 -5.24 -21.62
C SER A 157 18.46 -4.93 -20.17
N ARG A 158 19.71 -5.17 -19.75
CA ARG A 158 20.11 -5.12 -18.33
C ARG A 158 19.86 -3.77 -17.61
N GLU A 159 20.10 -2.63 -18.25
CA GLU A 159 19.93 -1.31 -17.59
C GLU A 159 18.46 -0.89 -17.43
N THR A 160 17.58 -1.23 -18.38
CA THR A 160 16.13 -0.96 -18.25
C THR A 160 15.45 -1.80 -17.15
N HIS A 161 16.12 -2.84 -16.64
CA HIS A 161 15.56 -3.68 -15.59
C HIS A 161 15.70 -3.08 -14.19
N TYR A 162 16.64 -2.17 -13.95
CA TYR A 162 16.90 -1.64 -12.60
C TYR A 162 15.76 -0.74 -12.11
N ASP A 163 15.39 0.28 -12.90
CA ASP A 163 14.27 1.18 -12.56
C ASP A 163 12.94 0.40 -12.48
N CYS A 164 12.75 -0.61 -13.33
CA CYS A 164 11.61 -1.51 -13.25
C CYS A 164 11.61 -2.40 -12.00
N ALA A 165 12.77 -2.74 -11.44
CA ALA A 165 12.89 -3.59 -10.25
C ALA A 165 12.46 -2.85 -8.98
N MET A 166 12.91 -1.60 -8.81
CA MET A 166 12.48 -0.71 -7.71
C MET A 166 10.97 -0.51 -7.74
N GLN A 167 10.42 -0.21 -8.92
CA GLN A 167 8.98 -0.05 -9.11
C GLN A 167 8.21 -1.35 -8.81
N ARG A 168 8.76 -2.52 -9.15
CA ARG A 168 8.16 -3.83 -8.82
C ARG A 168 8.20 -4.11 -7.32
N PHE A 169 9.26 -3.72 -6.61
CA PHE A 169 9.34 -3.85 -5.15
C PHE A 169 8.33 -2.95 -4.45
N ALA A 170 8.26 -1.69 -4.87
CA ALA A 170 7.34 -0.72 -4.30
C ALA A 170 5.86 -1.15 -4.43
N ASN A 171 5.56 -1.95 -5.46
CA ASN A 171 4.23 -2.48 -5.78
C ASN A 171 4.04 -3.96 -5.38
N ALA A 172 5.04 -4.57 -4.75
CA ALA A 172 4.96 -5.93 -4.26
C ALA A 172 3.92 -6.02 -3.14
N SER A 173 3.09 -7.05 -3.21
CA SER A 173 2.02 -7.34 -2.26
C SER A 173 2.42 -8.47 -1.34
N ILE A 174 2.07 -8.40 -0.04
CA ILE A 174 2.29 -9.52 0.89
C ILE A 174 1.54 -10.76 0.38
N PRO A 175 2.22 -11.89 0.15
CA PRO A 175 1.55 -13.12 -0.23
C PRO A 175 0.80 -13.71 0.96
N THR A 176 -0.37 -14.28 0.70
CA THR A 176 -1.22 -14.90 1.73
C THR A 176 -0.48 -15.97 2.54
N ALA A 177 0.44 -16.71 1.93
CA ALA A 177 1.26 -17.74 2.59
C ALA A 177 2.25 -17.17 3.63
N ALA A 178 2.60 -15.89 3.54
CA ALA A 178 3.48 -15.22 4.50
C ALA A 178 2.71 -14.59 5.68
N LEU A 179 1.37 -14.54 5.64
CA LEU A 179 0.58 -13.83 6.65
C LEU A 179 0.70 -14.47 8.04
N ASP A 180 0.64 -15.81 8.15
CA ASP A 180 0.66 -16.46 9.47
C ASP A 180 1.98 -16.18 10.24
N PRO A 181 3.18 -16.37 9.66
CA PRO A 181 4.44 -16.01 10.32
C PRO A 181 4.53 -14.51 10.65
N ILE A 182 4.03 -13.65 9.76
CA ILE A 182 3.98 -12.20 10.00
C ILE A 182 3.12 -11.90 11.23
N ILE A 183 1.92 -12.47 11.32
CA ILE A 183 0.99 -12.24 12.43
C ILE A 183 1.56 -12.76 13.75
N GLU A 184 2.19 -13.95 13.73
CA GLU A 184 2.85 -14.50 14.92
C GLU A 184 3.99 -13.60 15.41
N PHE A 185 4.82 -13.11 14.49
CA PHE A 185 5.90 -12.17 14.80
C PHE A 185 5.37 -10.85 15.37
N LEU A 186 4.32 -10.30 14.75
CA LEU A 186 3.67 -9.07 15.21
C LEU A 186 3.02 -9.24 16.59
N ALA A 187 2.42 -10.39 16.86
CA ALA A 187 1.86 -10.72 18.16
C ALA A 187 2.95 -10.82 19.25
N PHE A 188 4.12 -11.38 18.90
CA PHE A 188 5.27 -11.46 19.79
C PHE A 188 5.84 -10.06 20.11
N HIS A 189 5.95 -9.20 19.10
CA HIS A 189 6.49 -7.84 19.22
C HIS A 189 5.41 -6.76 19.43
N LYS A 190 4.25 -7.11 20.01
CA LYS A 190 3.09 -6.21 20.15
C LYS A 190 3.39 -4.89 20.88
N GLU A 191 4.41 -4.87 21.73
CA GLU A 191 4.86 -3.69 22.47
C GLU A 191 5.54 -2.63 21.60
N PHE A 192 6.06 -3.02 20.43
CA PHE A 192 6.68 -2.12 19.46
C PHE A 192 5.73 -1.70 18.35
N LEU A 193 4.55 -2.33 18.28
CA LEU A 193 3.55 -1.97 17.29
C LEU A 193 2.84 -0.67 17.67
N PRO A 194 2.57 0.22 16.69
CA PRO A 194 1.66 1.33 16.90
C PRO A 194 0.35 0.85 17.52
N THR A 195 -0.24 1.63 18.42
CA THR A 195 -1.50 1.25 19.09
C THR A 195 -2.65 0.99 18.10
N VAL A 196 -2.58 1.57 16.90
CA VAL A 196 -3.49 1.30 15.77
C VAL A 196 -3.45 -0.17 15.32
N LEU A 197 -2.31 -0.83 15.53
CA LEU A 197 -2.05 -2.23 15.25
C LEU A 197 -2.09 -3.08 16.52
N HIS A 198 -2.88 -2.70 17.53
CA HIS A 198 -3.19 -3.64 18.61
C HIS A 198 -4.01 -4.78 18.01
N VAL A 199 -3.27 -5.78 17.50
CA VAL A 199 -3.77 -7.12 17.25
C VAL A 199 -4.11 -7.64 18.63
N GLY A 200 -5.38 -7.49 19.02
CA GLY A 200 -5.80 -8.03 20.29
C GLY A 200 -5.67 -9.56 20.29
N GLU A 201 -5.74 -10.14 21.48
CA GLU A 201 -5.43 -11.56 21.67
C GLU A 201 -6.50 -12.48 21.07
N GLY A 202 -7.64 -11.93 20.61
CA GLY A 202 -8.72 -12.69 20.00
C GLY A 202 -8.41 -13.12 18.57
N GLU A 203 -8.82 -14.35 18.22
CA GLU A 203 -8.74 -14.87 16.85
C GLU A 203 -9.43 -13.96 15.83
N TYR A 204 -10.51 -13.28 16.24
CA TYR A 204 -11.23 -12.35 15.37
C TYR A 204 -10.39 -11.13 14.97
N GLU A 205 -9.65 -10.54 15.91
CA GLU A 205 -8.77 -9.39 15.65
C GLU A 205 -7.59 -9.81 14.78
N ARG A 206 -7.06 -11.03 15.00
CA ARG A 206 -6.03 -11.63 14.13
C ARG A 206 -6.54 -11.82 12.70
N LEU A 207 -7.75 -12.34 12.51
CA LEU A 207 -8.33 -12.54 11.17
C LEU A 207 -8.63 -11.23 10.45
N GLN A 208 -9.14 -10.22 11.17
CA GLN A 208 -9.32 -8.88 10.60
C GLN A 208 -8.00 -8.30 10.15
N PHE A 209 -6.96 -8.42 10.98
CA PHE A 209 -5.64 -7.93 10.67
C PHE A 209 -4.99 -8.68 9.49
N ALA A 210 -5.14 -10.01 9.45
CA ALA A 210 -4.73 -10.84 8.32
C ALA A 210 -5.41 -10.38 7.03
N SER A 211 -6.72 -10.15 7.07
CA SER A 211 -7.49 -9.70 5.91
C SER A 211 -7.09 -8.31 5.42
N MET A 212 -6.64 -7.44 6.34
CA MET A 212 -6.13 -6.11 6.01
C MET A 212 -4.77 -6.18 5.32
N LEU A 213 -3.89 -7.10 5.76
CA LEU A 213 -2.57 -7.29 5.18
C LEU A 213 -2.57 -8.16 3.92
N ASP A 214 -3.63 -8.91 3.66
CA ASP A 214 -3.71 -9.79 2.49
C ASP A 214 -3.65 -8.98 1.19
N GLY A 215 -2.59 -9.19 0.42
CA GLY A 215 -2.31 -8.43 -0.79
C GLY A 215 -1.93 -6.96 -0.55
N ALA A 216 -1.70 -6.54 0.68
CA ALA A 216 -1.28 -5.18 0.97
C ALA A 216 0.13 -4.94 0.42
N THR A 217 0.32 -3.80 -0.23
CA THR A 217 1.61 -3.31 -0.71
C THR A 217 2.44 -2.72 0.43
N LEU A 218 3.74 -2.54 0.19
CA LEU A 218 4.62 -1.82 1.13
C LEU A 218 4.09 -0.40 1.42
N LEU A 219 3.57 0.28 0.38
CA LEU A 219 2.98 1.61 0.52
C LEU A 219 1.76 1.57 1.44
N GLN A 220 0.84 0.62 1.22
CA GLN A 220 -0.32 0.40 2.08
C GLN A 220 0.08 0.13 3.55
N CYS A 221 1.06 -0.75 3.78
CA CYS A 221 1.56 -1.03 5.14
C CYS A 221 2.11 0.23 5.83
N SER A 222 2.87 1.04 5.10
CA SER A 222 3.40 2.30 5.64
C SER A 222 2.31 3.35 5.94
N CYS A 223 1.19 3.30 5.21
CA CYS A 223 0.03 4.18 5.40
C CYS A 223 -0.76 3.83 6.67
N ILE A 224 -0.93 2.54 6.98
CA ILE A 224 -1.54 2.08 8.23
C ILE A 224 -0.82 2.69 9.43
N CYS A 225 0.51 2.75 9.37
CA CYS A 225 1.34 3.33 10.43
C CYS A 225 1.52 4.84 10.32
N SER A 226 0.96 5.49 9.29
CA SER A 226 1.12 6.92 9.01
C SER A 226 2.59 7.39 8.99
N ASN A 227 3.52 6.55 8.49
CA ASN A 227 4.94 6.86 8.47
C ASN A 227 5.31 7.71 7.24
N LEU A 228 5.15 9.04 7.36
CA LEU A 228 5.34 9.97 6.24
C LEU A 228 6.72 9.85 5.54
N PRO A 229 7.87 9.77 6.24
CA PRO A 229 9.17 9.58 5.59
C PRO A 229 9.22 8.34 4.69
N VAL A 230 8.68 7.20 5.17
CA VAL A 230 8.65 5.96 4.38
C VAL A 230 7.69 6.06 3.22
N VAL A 231 6.50 6.66 3.41
CA VAL A 231 5.54 6.91 2.32
C VAL A 231 6.21 7.73 1.21
N LYS A 232 6.91 8.81 1.55
CA LYS A 232 7.64 9.64 0.57
C LYS A 232 8.74 8.86 -0.15
N CYS A 233 9.50 8.05 0.59
CA CYS A 233 10.52 7.19 0.02
C CYS A 233 9.91 6.21 -1.00
N LEU A 234 8.86 5.48 -0.62
CA LEU A 234 8.20 4.51 -1.49
C LEU A 234 7.57 5.17 -2.74
N LEU A 235 6.95 6.34 -2.59
CA LEU A 235 6.40 7.10 -3.72
C LEU A 235 7.51 7.59 -4.67
N ALA A 236 8.65 8.04 -4.12
CA ALA A 236 9.81 8.42 -4.93
C ALA A 236 10.39 7.23 -5.70
N GLN A 237 10.28 6.02 -5.15
CA GLN A 237 10.65 4.75 -5.79
C GLN A 237 9.58 4.21 -6.77
N GLY A 238 8.54 4.98 -7.06
CA GLY A 238 7.52 4.61 -8.03
C GLY A 238 6.40 3.68 -7.50
N ALA A 239 6.20 3.62 -6.18
CA ALA A 239 5.02 2.96 -5.62
C ALA A 239 3.73 3.55 -6.22
N ASN A 240 2.80 2.68 -6.61
CA ASN A 240 1.53 3.06 -7.18
C ASN A 240 0.49 3.29 -6.07
N PRO A 241 0.09 4.55 -5.79
CA PRO A 241 -0.88 4.84 -4.73
C PRO A 241 -2.31 4.38 -5.07
N CYS A 242 -2.58 4.05 -6.34
CA CYS A 242 -3.89 3.58 -6.82
C CYS A 242 -4.02 2.05 -6.82
N GLN A 243 -2.98 1.31 -6.40
CA GLN A 243 -3.03 -0.15 -6.33
C GLN A 243 -4.01 -0.59 -5.24
N TRP A 244 -4.77 -1.63 -5.56
CA TRP A 244 -5.78 -2.22 -4.68
C TRP A 244 -5.18 -3.45 -3.99
N SER A 245 -5.42 -3.59 -2.69
CA SER A 245 -5.16 -4.84 -1.95
C SER A 245 -6.17 -5.94 -2.34
N HIS A 246 -5.98 -7.17 -1.86
CA HIS A 246 -7.00 -8.22 -2.02
C HIS A 246 -8.30 -7.89 -1.27
N SER A 247 -8.22 -7.12 -0.17
CA SER A 247 -9.39 -6.58 0.53
C SER A 247 -10.15 -5.52 -0.28
N GLY A 248 -9.58 -5.03 -1.38
CA GLY A 248 -10.17 -3.98 -2.20
C GLY A 248 -10.04 -2.60 -1.57
N GLU A 249 -8.97 -2.34 -0.82
CA GLU A 249 -8.65 -1.03 -0.26
C GLU A 249 -7.46 -0.42 -1.01
N GLN A 250 -7.44 0.91 -1.13
CA GLN A 250 -6.28 1.67 -1.64
C GLN A 250 -5.40 2.19 -0.51
N ALA A 251 -4.16 2.57 -0.81
CA ALA A 251 -3.24 3.17 0.16
C ALA A 251 -3.86 4.35 0.94
N LEU A 252 -4.67 5.17 0.26
CA LEU A 252 -5.38 6.31 0.86
C LEU A 252 -6.45 5.89 1.87
N GLU A 253 -7.14 4.78 1.63
CA GLU A 253 -8.22 4.26 2.48
C GLU A 253 -7.66 3.59 3.74
N MET A 254 -6.44 3.06 3.66
CA MET A 254 -5.74 2.45 4.78
C MET A 254 -5.10 3.47 5.75
N VAL A 255 -5.11 4.77 5.41
CA VAL A 255 -4.63 5.80 6.34
C VAL A 255 -5.66 5.95 7.46
N PRO A 256 -5.30 5.72 8.73
CA PRO A 256 -6.24 5.86 9.84
C PRO A 256 -6.76 7.32 9.89
N PRO A 257 -8.08 7.53 10.01
CA PRO A 257 -8.63 8.87 10.09
C PRO A 257 -8.13 9.53 11.37
N CYS A 258 -7.49 10.69 11.27
CA CYS A 258 -7.34 11.53 12.47
C CYS A 258 -8.71 12.11 12.77
N TYR A 259 -9.34 11.57 13.81
CA TYR A 259 -10.51 12.19 14.38
C TYR A 259 -10.09 13.57 14.88
N GLU A 260 -10.45 14.61 14.13
CA GLU A 260 -10.51 15.93 14.74
C GLU A 260 -11.39 15.77 15.98
N PRO A 261 -10.92 16.16 17.17
CA PRO A 261 -11.76 16.14 18.34
C PRO A 261 -12.91 17.10 18.04
N LYS A 262 -14.04 16.56 17.57
CA LYS A 262 -15.29 17.30 17.52
C LYS A 262 -15.44 17.88 18.90
N ALA A 263 -15.44 19.20 19.01
CA ALA A 263 -15.64 19.91 20.26
C ALA A 263 -16.96 19.40 20.85
N MET A 264 -16.88 18.39 21.72
CA MET A 264 -18.04 17.78 22.32
C MET A 264 -18.54 18.76 23.37
N HIS A 265 -19.58 19.50 23.02
CA HIS A 265 -20.41 20.21 23.97
C HIS A 265 -21.04 19.20 24.93
N GLY A 266 -20.47 19.10 26.14
CA GLY A 266 -21.14 18.58 27.34
C GLY A 266 -21.30 17.06 27.41
N GLY A 267 -20.41 16.40 28.17
CA GLY A 267 -20.67 15.06 28.71
C GLY A 267 -19.51 14.10 28.57
N LEU A 268 -18.64 14.10 29.59
CA LEU A 268 -17.77 13.06 30.19
C LEU A 268 -17.50 11.68 29.54
N SER A 269 -17.76 11.47 28.25
CA SER A 269 -17.22 10.32 27.50
C SER A 269 -15.83 10.68 27.00
N LYS A 270 -14.85 9.82 27.33
CA LYS A 270 -13.44 10.04 27.01
C LYS A 270 -13.29 10.28 25.50
N PRO A 271 -12.66 11.38 25.06
CA PRO A 271 -12.45 11.62 23.64
C PRO A 271 -11.59 10.50 23.06
N ALA A 272 -12.00 9.95 21.91
CA ALA A 272 -11.12 9.13 21.08
C ALA A 272 -9.93 10.00 20.67
N VAL A 273 -8.80 9.77 21.33
CA VAL A 273 -7.58 10.55 21.16
C VAL A 273 -7.09 10.33 19.73
N CYS A 274 -6.97 11.37 18.90
CA CYS A 274 -6.22 11.24 17.65
C CYS A 274 -4.82 10.75 18.04
N PHE A 275 -4.35 9.64 17.44
CA PHE A 275 -3.09 8.95 17.77
C PHE A 275 -1.83 9.83 17.71
N CYS A 276 -1.96 11.06 17.24
CA CYS A 276 -0.93 12.10 17.22
C CYS A 276 -0.78 12.81 18.58
N VAL A 277 -1.73 12.64 19.50
CA VAL A 277 -1.68 13.20 20.85
C VAL A 277 -1.25 12.07 21.80
N SER A 278 -0.02 12.13 22.29
CA SER A 278 0.40 11.19 23.35
C SER A 278 -0.50 11.36 24.57
N GLU A 279 -0.74 10.29 25.33
CA GLU A 279 -1.54 10.33 26.58
C GLU A 279 -1.08 11.40 27.59
N ARG A 280 0.12 11.97 27.41
CA ARG A 280 0.70 13.02 28.27
C ARG A 280 0.52 14.45 27.75
N GLY A 281 -0.30 14.65 26.71
CA GLY A 281 -1.00 15.92 26.42
C GLY A 281 -0.16 17.19 26.26
N SER A 282 1.13 17.12 25.91
CA SER A 282 2.01 18.31 25.88
C SER A 282 2.79 18.55 24.60
N GLU A 283 2.73 17.67 23.60
CA GLU A 283 3.28 17.94 22.28
C GLU A 283 2.21 17.59 21.25
N VAL A 284 1.66 18.62 20.61
CA VAL A 284 0.85 18.48 19.40
C VAL A 284 1.83 18.05 18.32
N HIS A 285 2.06 16.74 18.18
CA HIS A 285 2.68 16.26 16.96
C HIS A 285 1.70 16.59 15.83
N ASP A 286 2.18 17.33 14.84
CA ASP A 286 1.45 17.54 13.59
C ASP A 286 0.94 16.19 13.12
N CYS A 287 -0.35 16.15 12.78
CA CYS A 287 -1.01 14.90 12.45
C CYS A 287 -0.39 14.30 11.18
N GLN A 288 0.54 13.36 11.34
CA GLN A 288 1.24 12.71 10.23
C GLN A 288 0.23 12.05 9.27
N SER A 289 -0.90 11.56 9.76
CA SER A 289 -1.96 10.98 8.92
C SER A 289 -2.52 11.99 7.91
N GLN A 290 -2.72 13.26 8.30
CA GLN A 290 -3.16 14.30 7.34
C GLN A 290 -2.08 14.62 6.31
N GLU A 291 -0.81 14.62 6.71
CA GLU A 291 0.29 14.86 5.79
C GLU A 291 0.46 13.70 4.79
N VAL A 292 0.32 12.46 5.26
CA VAL A 292 0.30 11.25 4.42
C VAL A 292 -0.86 11.30 3.42
N VAL A 293 -2.07 11.66 3.88
CA VAL A 293 -3.24 11.85 2.99
C VAL A 293 -2.95 12.89 1.91
N ARG A 294 -2.38 14.04 2.27
CA ARG A 294 -2.02 15.09 1.29
C ARG A 294 -0.99 14.59 0.30
N GLU A 295 0.01 13.83 0.76
CA GLU A 295 1.06 13.31 -0.11
C GLU A 295 0.54 12.24 -1.07
N LEU A 296 -0.29 11.32 -0.59
CA LEU A 296 -0.96 10.32 -1.43
C LEU A 296 -1.88 10.98 -2.45
N GLN A 297 -2.67 11.99 -2.05
CA GLN A 297 -3.53 12.73 -2.99
C GLN A 297 -2.71 13.41 -4.10
N ARG A 298 -1.56 14.00 -3.76
CA ARG A 298 -0.63 14.55 -4.76
C ARG A 298 -0.12 13.47 -5.70
N ALA A 299 0.32 12.33 -5.15
CA ALA A 299 0.83 11.22 -5.95
C ALA A 299 -0.24 10.59 -6.85
N VAL A 300 -1.48 10.46 -6.38
CA VAL A 300 -2.63 9.99 -7.19
C VAL A 300 -2.90 10.96 -8.34
N LEU A 301 -2.90 12.27 -8.08
CA LEU A 301 -3.09 13.29 -9.12
C LEU A 301 -1.98 13.28 -10.17
N GLN A 302 -0.74 12.98 -9.75
CA GLN A 302 0.40 12.81 -10.65
C GLN A 302 0.28 11.51 -11.47
N GLY A 303 -0.01 10.38 -10.81
CA GLY A 303 -0.05 9.05 -11.44
C GLY A 303 -1.25 8.81 -12.36
N GLN A 304 -2.38 9.51 -12.15
CA GLN A 304 -3.55 9.38 -13.04
C GLN A 304 -3.35 10.04 -14.41
N GLY A 305 -2.19 10.68 -14.67
CA GLY A 305 -1.95 11.42 -15.89
C GLY A 305 -2.94 12.58 -16.07
N ILE A 306 -3.63 13.00 -15.01
CA ILE A 306 -4.53 14.17 -15.07
C ILE A 306 -3.69 15.41 -15.34
N LEU A 307 -2.50 15.50 -14.74
CA LEU A 307 -1.57 16.57 -15.05
C LEU A 307 -1.12 16.52 -16.51
N ASP A 308 -0.88 15.33 -17.06
CA ASP A 308 -0.55 15.11 -18.48
C ASP A 308 -1.73 15.45 -19.39
N LEU A 309 -2.96 15.14 -18.97
CA LEU A 309 -4.17 15.51 -19.70
C LEU A 309 -4.40 17.02 -19.67
N VAL A 310 -4.22 17.67 -18.53
CA VAL A 310 -4.37 19.12 -18.39
C VAL A 310 -3.29 19.85 -19.19
N THR A 311 -2.03 19.41 -19.09
CA THR A 311 -0.93 19.97 -19.88
C THR A 311 -1.16 19.76 -21.37
N TRP A 312 -1.65 18.57 -21.79
CA TRP A 312 -2.03 18.30 -23.17
C TRP A 312 -3.21 19.17 -23.64
N LEU A 313 -4.25 19.35 -22.82
CA LEU A 313 -5.38 20.23 -23.12
C LEU A 313 -4.97 21.70 -23.21
N CYS A 314 -4.07 22.17 -22.33
CA CYS A 314 -3.49 23.50 -22.39
C CYS A 314 -2.65 23.69 -23.67
N ALA A 315 -1.85 22.70 -24.05
CA ALA A 315 -1.10 22.73 -25.30
C ALA A 315 -2.04 22.78 -26.51
N LEU A 316 -3.10 21.98 -26.52
CA LEU A 316 -4.12 21.97 -27.57
C LEU A 316 -4.85 23.31 -27.65
N PHE A 317 -5.18 23.91 -26.51
CA PHE A 317 -5.78 25.24 -26.44
C PHE A 317 -4.85 26.32 -27.02
N MET A 318 -3.55 26.28 -26.70
CA MET A 318 -2.56 27.21 -27.27
C MET A 318 -2.41 27.05 -28.78
N VAL A 319 -2.46 25.82 -29.30
CA VAL A 319 -2.49 25.56 -30.75
C VAL A 319 -3.76 26.14 -31.38
N VAL A 320 -4.93 25.95 -30.76
CA VAL A 320 -6.19 26.53 -31.25
C VAL A 320 -6.14 28.05 -31.25
N LEU A 321 -5.62 28.67 -30.19
CA LEU A 321 -5.44 30.13 -30.13
C LEU A 321 -4.48 30.64 -31.20
N SER A 322 -3.37 29.93 -31.47
CA SER A 322 -2.45 30.27 -32.54
C SER A 322 -3.12 30.21 -33.92
N LEU A 323 -3.91 29.16 -34.19
CA LEU A 323 -4.67 29.02 -35.42
C LEU A 323 -5.77 30.09 -35.56
N CYS A 324 -6.45 30.44 -34.46
CA CYS A 324 -7.43 31.53 -34.44
C CYS A 324 -6.78 32.90 -34.61
N GLY A 325 -5.61 33.14 -34.01
CA GLY A 325 -4.82 34.35 -34.20
C GLY A 325 -4.33 34.49 -35.65
N GLN A 326 -3.87 33.41 -36.27
CA GLN A 326 -3.54 33.40 -37.70
C GLN A 326 -4.78 33.66 -38.56
N ARG A 327 -5.95 33.11 -38.21
CA ARG A 327 -7.21 33.42 -38.92
C ARG A 327 -7.64 34.87 -38.74
N LEU A 328 -7.50 35.46 -37.56
CA LEU A 328 -7.78 36.88 -37.35
C LEU A 328 -6.81 37.75 -38.14
N ARG A 329 -5.54 37.36 -38.23
CA ARG A 329 -4.55 38.04 -39.07
C ARG A 329 -4.88 37.91 -40.55
N TRP A 330 -5.34 36.74 -40.99
CA TRP A 330 -5.83 36.51 -42.36
C TRP A 330 -7.08 37.32 -42.66
N ILE A 331 -8.08 37.32 -41.77
CA ILE A 331 -9.31 38.11 -41.92
C ILE A 331 -8.99 39.61 -41.93
N TYR A 332 -8.12 40.09 -41.05
CA TYR A 332 -7.65 41.48 -41.01
C TYR A 332 -6.91 41.85 -42.30
N TRP A 333 -6.04 40.97 -42.80
CA TRP A 333 -5.34 41.18 -44.07
C TRP A 333 -6.31 41.19 -45.26
N THR A 334 -7.25 40.24 -45.32
CA THR A 334 -8.26 40.20 -46.39
C THR A 334 -9.26 41.35 -46.30
N THR A 335 -9.58 41.86 -45.10
CA THR A 335 -10.45 43.04 -44.95
C THR A 335 -9.70 44.34 -45.25
N LEU A 336 -8.39 44.41 -45.00
CA LEU A 336 -7.56 45.52 -45.48
C LEU A 336 -7.36 45.50 -47.00
N THR A 337 -7.35 44.34 -47.65
CA THR A 337 -7.25 44.25 -49.12
C THR A 337 -8.61 44.29 -49.82
N ALA A 338 -9.69 43.89 -49.16
CA ALA A 338 -11.05 43.92 -49.71
C ALA A 338 -11.73 45.30 -49.60
N SER A 339 -11.15 46.27 -48.90
CA SER A 339 -11.57 47.68 -49.01
C SER A 339 -11.11 48.34 -50.32
N ALA A 340 -10.39 47.61 -51.19
CA ALA A 340 -9.94 48.10 -52.48
C ALA A 340 -10.81 47.70 -53.67
N ASP A 341 -11.78 46.78 -53.52
CA ASP A 341 -12.71 46.45 -54.62
C ASP A 341 -14.01 45.86 -54.05
N LEU A 342 -15.01 46.73 -53.90
CA LEU A 342 -16.42 46.35 -53.83
C LEU A 342 -16.96 46.44 -55.26
N ASP A 343 -17.22 45.29 -55.90
CA ASP A 343 -18.49 45.09 -56.60
C ASP A 343 -18.76 43.64 -57.01
N SER A 344 -20.03 43.26 -56.78
CA SER A 344 -20.80 42.16 -57.38
C SER A 344 -20.56 40.70 -56.95
N ALA A 345 -21.51 40.19 -56.16
CA ALA A 345 -22.45 39.11 -56.53
C ALA A 345 -22.78 38.15 -55.36
N PRO A 346 -24.02 37.58 -55.28
CA PRO A 346 -24.47 36.82 -54.11
C PRO A 346 -24.58 35.28 -54.32
N ILE A 347 -24.69 34.54 -53.19
CA ILE A 347 -25.19 33.13 -52.99
C ILE A 347 -24.09 32.02 -53.15
N PRO A 348 -24.05 30.88 -52.39
CA PRO A 348 -25.06 30.19 -51.53
C PRO A 348 -24.64 29.81 -50.09
N PRO A 349 -25.57 29.28 -49.26
CA PRO A 349 -25.29 28.85 -47.89
C PRO A 349 -24.56 27.49 -47.83
N PRO A 350 -23.70 27.26 -46.82
CA PRO A 350 -22.97 26.00 -46.69
C PRO A 350 -23.86 24.88 -46.14
N ARG A 351 -23.82 23.73 -46.83
CA ARG A 351 -24.41 22.46 -46.38
C ARG A 351 -23.85 22.04 -45.02
N ARG A 352 -24.74 21.80 -44.05
CA ARG A 352 -24.42 21.24 -42.73
C ARG A 352 -23.89 19.81 -42.89
N SER A 353 -22.73 19.53 -42.28
CA SER A 353 -22.13 18.20 -42.27
C SER A 353 -22.79 17.27 -41.23
N PRO A 354 -22.96 15.96 -41.51
CA PRO A 354 -23.70 15.04 -40.62
C PRO A 354 -22.93 14.63 -39.35
N ARG A 355 -21.68 15.08 -39.18
CA ARG A 355 -20.76 14.53 -38.16
C ARG A 355 -21.02 15.03 -36.74
N ARG A 356 -21.74 16.15 -36.55
CA ARG A 356 -22.13 16.63 -35.22
C ARG A 356 -23.30 15.85 -34.62
N HIS A 357 -24.22 15.37 -35.45
CA HIS A 357 -25.40 14.64 -34.99
C HIS A 357 -25.03 13.22 -34.53
N VAL A 358 -24.11 12.54 -35.23
CA VAL A 358 -23.60 11.22 -34.82
C VAL A 358 -22.83 11.31 -33.49
N ARG A 359 -22.02 12.35 -33.28
CA ARG A 359 -21.30 12.55 -31.99
C ARG A 359 -22.23 12.85 -30.82
N GLN A 360 -23.31 13.59 -31.06
CA GLN A 360 -24.33 13.84 -30.03
C GLN A 360 -25.17 12.59 -29.73
N MET A 361 -25.50 11.77 -30.74
CA MET A 361 -26.20 10.50 -30.53
C MET A 361 -25.34 9.48 -29.76
N VAL A 362 -24.05 9.36 -30.09
CA VAL A 362 -23.12 8.46 -29.36
C VAL A 362 -22.93 8.93 -27.91
N ALA A 363 -22.76 10.23 -27.67
CA ALA A 363 -22.66 10.76 -26.31
C ALA A 363 -23.96 10.58 -25.50
N CYS A 364 -25.12 10.74 -26.13
CA CYS A 364 -26.42 10.49 -25.51
C CYS A 364 -26.60 9.01 -25.17
N ARG A 365 -26.22 8.09 -26.07
CA ARG A 365 -26.32 6.64 -25.85
C ARG A 365 -25.37 6.14 -24.76
N ILE A 366 -24.14 6.66 -24.69
CA ILE A 366 -23.19 6.33 -23.61
C ILE A 366 -23.71 6.79 -22.26
N ASN A 367 -24.32 7.98 -22.19
CA ASN A 367 -24.92 8.48 -20.95
C ASN A 367 -26.16 7.68 -20.55
N GLN A 368 -26.97 7.24 -21.51
CA GLN A 368 -28.12 6.37 -21.26
C GLN A 368 -27.68 5.00 -20.72
N LEU A 369 -26.67 4.36 -21.32
CA LEU A 369 -26.12 3.09 -20.83
C LEU A 369 -25.52 3.21 -19.42
N ARG A 370 -24.86 4.34 -19.10
CA ARG A 370 -24.36 4.61 -17.74
C ARG A 370 -25.49 4.77 -16.72
N LEU A 371 -26.62 5.37 -17.11
CA LEU A 371 -27.79 5.51 -16.27
C LEU A 371 -28.52 4.17 -16.08
N GLU A 372 -28.59 3.34 -17.13
CA GLU A 372 -29.14 1.97 -17.06
C GLU A 372 -28.30 1.07 -16.16
N VAL A 373 -26.96 1.14 -16.22
CA VAL A 373 -26.05 0.41 -15.31
C VAL A 373 -26.21 0.91 -13.86
N ARG A 374 -26.27 2.23 -13.63
CA ARG A 374 -26.53 2.77 -12.27
C ARG A 374 -27.92 2.38 -11.76
N GLY A 375 -28.92 2.36 -12.63
CA GLY A 375 -30.28 1.88 -12.35
C GLY A 375 -30.27 0.41 -11.94
N GLY A 376 -29.59 -0.45 -12.70
CA GLY A 376 -29.42 -1.88 -12.41
C GLY A 376 -28.67 -2.15 -11.10
N VAL A 377 -27.62 -1.39 -10.81
CA VAL A 377 -26.89 -1.48 -9.53
C VAL A 377 -27.77 -1.05 -8.35
N SER A 378 -28.62 -0.02 -8.53
CA SER A 378 -29.57 0.41 -7.51
C SER A 378 -30.75 -0.57 -7.31
N GLY A 379 -31.12 -1.30 -8.37
CA GLY A 379 -32.10 -2.39 -8.32
C GLY A 379 -31.53 -3.60 -7.57
N TRP A 380 -30.30 -3.99 -7.89
CA TRP A 380 -29.61 -5.09 -7.22
C TRP A 380 -29.38 -4.83 -5.73
N ARG A 381 -29.03 -3.59 -5.34
CA ARG A 381 -28.92 -3.24 -3.91
C ARG A 381 -30.27 -3.30 -3.17
N ARG A 382 -31.37 -2.92 -3.82
CA ARG A 382 -32.71 -3.03 -3.25
C ARG A 382 -33.18 -4.48 -3.13
N GLU A 383 -32.88 -5.30 -4.13
CA GLU A 383 -33.21 -6.73 -4.12
C GLU A 383 -32.38 -7.49 -3.07
N LYS A 384 -31.09 -7.18 -2.95
CA LYS A 384 -30.23 -7.70 -1.88
C LYS A 384 -30.75 -7.31 -0.49
N ALA A 385 -31.11 -6.03 -0.28
CA ALA A 385 -31.67 -5.56 0.98
C ALA A 385 -33.03 -6.22 1.30
N ALA A 386 -33.86 -6.48 0.29
CA ALA A 386 -35.13 -7.19 0.47
C ALA A 386 -34.91 -8.67 0.84
N ILE A 387 -33.92 -9.34 0.24
CA ILE A 387 -33.54 -10.71 0.58
C ILE A 387 -32.97 -10.77 2.01
N GLU A 388 -32.11 -9.82 2.39
CA GLU A 388 -31.54 -9.75 3.74
C GLU A 388 -32.61 -9.42 4.80
N SER A 389 -33.57 -8.55 4.48
CA SER A 389 -34.73 -8.26 5.33
C SER A 389 -35.65 -9.48 5.50
N ALA A 390 -35.96 -10.17 4.40
CA ALA A 390 -36.79 -11.39 4.44
C ALA A 390 -36.10 -12.53 5.22
N ALA A 391 -34.77 -12.64 5.13
CA ALA A 391 -34.00 -13.61 5.92
C ALA A 391 -33.99 -13.27 7.43
N SER A 392 -34.10 -11.99 7.79
CA SER A 392 -34.16 -11.56 9.20
C SER A 392 -35.55 -11.75 9.84
N GLU A 393 -36.62 -11.74 9.03
CA GLU A 393 -37.99 -11.97 9.50
C GLU A 393 -38.33 -13.45 9.67
N THR A 394 -37.62 -14.35 8.98
CA THR A 394 -37.65 -15.78 9.30
C THR A 394 -36.77 -16.05 10.52
N GLY A 395 -37.38 -16.09 11.70
CA GLY A 395 -36.73 -16.50 12.95
C GLY A 395 -36.07 -17.90 12.89
N PRO A 396 -35.51 -18.40 14.00
CA PRO A 396 -34.50 -19.47 14.04
C PRO A 396 -35.05 -20.89 13.80
N PHE A 397 -35.76 -21.08 12.69
CA PHE A 397 -36.09 -22.37 12.13
C PHE A 397 -35.46 -22.47 10.74
N ALA A 398 -34.24 -22.99 10.73
CA ALA A 398 -33.47 -23.23 9.52
C ALA A 398 -34.24 -24.14 8.53
N PRO A 399 -34.41 -23.75 7.26
CA PRO A 399 -34.80 -24.71 6.24
C PRO A 399 -33.63 -25.66 5.98
N LYS A 400 -33.94 -26.95 5.81
CA LYS A 400 -32.99 -28.01 5.48
C LYS A 400 -32.13 -27.61 4.27
N ALA A 401 -30.85 -28.00 4.32
CA ALA A 401 -29.76 -27.64 3.41
C ALA A 401 -29.97 -27.94 1.91
N ASP A 402 -31.09 -28.56 1.52
CA ASP A 402 -31.41 -28.91 0.13
C ASP A 402 -31.85 -27.69 -0.72
N SER A 403 -32.26 -26.57 -0.11
CA SER A 403 -32.74 -25.38 -0.82
C SER A 403 -31.63 -24.44 -1.33
N ILE A 404 -30.45 -24.45 -0.72
CA ILE A 404 -29.31 -23.59 -1.12
C ILE A 404 -28.75 -24.02 -2.48
N GLY A 405 -28.75 -25.32 -2.76
CA GLY A 405 -28.35 -25.86 -4.07
C GLY A 405 -29.31 -25.51 -5.21
N GLU A 406 -30.57 -25.23 -4.89
CA GLU A 406 -31.60 -24.87 -5.88
C GLU A 406 -31.53 -23.38 -6.26
N VAL A 407 -31.24 -22.51 -5.27
CA VAL A 407 -30.97 -21.08 -5.49
C VAL A 407 -29.69 -20.90 -6.31
N GLY A 408 -28.64 -21.67 -6.02
CA GLY A 408 -27.41 -21.68 -6.82
C GLY A 408 -27.63 -22.10 -8.28
N ARG A 409 -28.50 -23.10 -8.53
CA ARG A 409 -28.87 -23.54 -9.89
C ARG A 409 -29.70 -22.50 -10.64
N LYS A 410 -30.68 -21.87 -10.00
CA LYS A 410 -31.46 -20.77 -10.61
C LYS A 410 -30.59 -19.55 -10.94
N ARG A 411 -29.63 -19.21 -10.09
CA ARG A 411 -28.67 -18.12 -10.33
C ARG A 411 -27.78 -18.39 -11.55
N LYS A 412 -27.28 -19.62 -11.72
CA LYS A 412 -26.50 -20.02 -12.91
C LYS A 412 -27.35 -19.99 -14.19
N GLN A 413 -28.61 -20.42 -14.13
CA GLN A 413 -29.52 -20.37 -15.28
C GLN A 413 -29.87 -18.94 -15.71
N LEU A 414 -30.09 -18.02 -14.75
CA LEU A 414 -30.36 -16.62 -15.05
C LEU A 414 -29.13 -15.92 -15.64
N LEU A 415 -27.93 -16.20 -15.12
CA LEU A 415 -26.69 -15.66 -15.66
C LEU A 415 -26.44 -16.15 -17.10
N ALA A 416 -26.69 -17.43 -17.38
CA ALA A 416 -26.55 -18.00 -18.71
C ALA A 416 -27.55 -17.40 -19.72
N LYS A 417 -28.81 -17.15 -19.31
CA LYS A 417 -29.81 -16.47 -20.14
C LYS A 417 -29.42 -15.03 -20.45
N PHE A 418 -28.89 -14.30 -19.47
CA PHE A 418 -28.45 -12.92 -19.64
C PHE A 418 -27.28 -12.83 -20.62
N LEU A 419 -26.27 -13.71 -20.48
CA LEU A 419 -25.13 -13.77 -21.40
C LEU A 419 -25.54 -14.15 -22.83
N HIS A 420 -26.53 -15.03 -23.00
CA HIS A 420 -27.05 -15.37 -24.33
C HIS A 420 -27.86 -14.25 -24.97
N GLN A 421 -28.62 -13.46 -24.20
CA GLN A 421 -29.34 -12.29 -24.73
C GLN A 421 -28.39 -11.15 -25.11
N SER A 422 -27.36 -10.87 -24.31
CA SER A 422 -26.35 -9.85 -24.64
C SER A 422 -25.42 -10.22 -25.80
N ALA A 423 -25.37 -11.49 -26.20
CA ALA A 423 -24.63 -11.94 -27.37
C ALA A 423 -25.47 -11.93 -28.67
N ALA A 424 -26.79 -11.78 -28.56
CA ALA A 424 -27.73 -11.74 -29.69
C ALA A 424 -28.13 -10.31 -30.09
N GLU A 425 -27.89 -9.32 -29.22
CA GLU A 425 -28.01 -7.87 -29.47
C GLU A 425 -26.65 -7.27 -29.85
#